data_AF-A0A7H9HUE2-F1
#
_entry.id   AF-A0A7H9HUE2-F1
#
_cell.length_a   1.000
_cell.length_b   1.000
_cell.length_c   1.000
_cell.angle_alpha   90.00
_cell.angle_beta   90.00
_cell.angle_gamma   90.00
#
_symmetry.space_group_name_H-M   'P 1'
#
loop_
_entity.id
_entity.type
_entity.pdbx_description
1 polymer ?
#
loop_
_entity_poly.entity_id
_entity_poly.type
_entity_poly.pdbx_seq_one_letter_code
_entity_poly.pdbx_strand_id
1 'polypeptide(L)'
;MLCRRFISTTSPLLRVSPALNRVIPRPTDQIPDVTSFLTRIGRKCDEVAEIYENRWENLFLWDSRVLKEKGVSVQQRKYILHQVEKLRKNEPVVEIKKGKKSFFGGERKRKENIAKWRAEQRSKEQ
;
A
#
# COMPACT_ATOMS: atom_id res chain seq x y z
N MET A 1 25.31 12.42 -45.07
CA MET A 1 24.13 13.23 -44.71
C MET A 1 23.67 12.82 -43.31
N LEU A 2 23.92 13.66 -42.30
CA LEU A 2 23.56 13.37 -40.90
C LEU A 2 22.13 13.85 -40.64
N CYS A 3 21.17 12.93 -40.59
CA CYS A 3 19.81 13.23 -40.17
C CYS A 3 19.77 13.44 -38.64
N ARG A 4 19.80 14.70 -38.20
CA ARG A 4 19.46 15.06 -36.82
C ARG A 4 17.94 15.02 -36.64
N ARG A 5 17.44 13.97 -35.98
CA ARG A 5 16.05 13.95 -35.48
C ARG A 5 16.00 14.74 -34.17
N PHE A 6 15.52 15.97 -34.23
CA PHE A 6 15.14 16.73 -33.04
C PHE A 6 13.77 16.26 -32.58
N ILE A 7 13.71 15.34 -31.61
CA ILE A 7 12.48 15.08 -30.86
C ILE A 7 12.57 15.95 -29.60
N SER A 8 12.18 17.22 -29.74
CA SER A 8 12.01 18.13 -28.62
C SER A 8 10.52 18.30 -28.37
N THR A 9 9.96 17.44 -27.55
CA THR A 9 8.63 17.62 -26.96
C THR A 9 8.72 17.34 -25.47
N THR A 10 9.36 18.23 -24.73
CA THR A 10 9.16 18.29 -23.27
C THR A 10 7.96 19.18 -23.01
N SER A 11 6.76 18.62 -23.16
CA SER A 11 5.57 19.25 -22.58
C SER A 11 5.82 19.38 -21.07
N PRO A 12 5.79 20.59 -20.49
CA PRO A 12 5.83 20.70 -19.04
C PRO A 12 4.56 20.03 -18.53
N LEU A 13 4.71 18.88 -17.86
CA LEU A 13 3.60 18.27 -17.14
C LEU A 13 3.10 19.32 -16.15
N LEU A 14 1.88 19.81 -16.35
CA LEU A 14 1.19 20.67 -15.41
C LEU A 14 1.18 19.94 -14.07
N ARG A 15 2.08 20.36 -13.18
CA ARG A 15 2.15 19.88 -11.82
C ARG A 15 0.91 20.43 -11.12
N VAL A 16 -0.15 19.63 -11.06
CA VAL A 16 -1.33 19.92 -10.26
C VAL A 16 -0.85 20.33 -8.87
N SER A 17 -1.31 21.49 -8.40
CA SER A 17 -0.87 22.01 -7.11
C SER A 17 -1.30 21.02 -6.03
N PRO A 18 -0.36 20.56 -5.18
CA PRO A 18 -0.70 19.64 -4.09
C PRO A 18 -1.61 20.28 -3.03
N ALA A 19 -1.89 21.58 -3.15
CA ALA A 19 -2.79 22.33 -2.27
C ALA A 19 -4.28 22.02 -2.53
N LEU A 20 -4.67 21.70 -3.77
CA LEU A 20 -6.07 21.46 -4.13
C LEU A 20 -6.64 20.14 -3.56
N ASN A 21 -5.79 19.16 -3.26
CA ASN A 21 -6.19 17.88 -2.64
C ASN A 21 -6.08 17.86 -1.11
N ARG A 22 -5.87 19.00 -0.44
CA ARG A 22 -5.72 19.07 1.03
C ARG A 22 -7.02 19.22 1.80
N VAL A 23 -8.17 19.01 1.17
CA VAL A 23 -9.42 18.95 1.93
C VAL A 23 -9.33 17.75 2.86
N ILE A 24 -9.34 18.01 4.17
CA ILE A 24 -9.36 16.98 5.19
C ILE A 24 -10.81 16.50 5.26
N PRO A 25 -11.10 15.25 4.87
CA PRO A 25 -12.45 14.72 4.99
C PRO A 25 -12.82 14.61 6.47
N ARG A 26 -14.10 14.82 6.77
CA ARG A 26 -14.60 14.60 8.14
C ARG A 26 -14.58 13.10 8.45
N PRO A 27 -14.35 12.71 9.71
CA PRO A 27 -14.52 11.33 10.13
C PRO A 27 -15.93 10.82 9.79
N THR A 28 -16.02 9.52 9.48
CA THR A 28 -17.29 8.86 9.14
C THR A 28 -17.63 7.87 10.25
N ASP A 29 -18.89 7.49 10.41
CA ASP A 29 -19.30 6.55 11.47
C ASP A 29 -18.55 5.20 11.39
N GLN A 30 -18.15 4.80 10.17
CA GLN A 30 -17.37 3.57 9.95
C GLN A 30 -15.89 3.71 10.32
N ILE A 31 -15.36 4.93 10.27
CA ILE A 31 -13.95 5.26 10.52
C ILE A 31 -13.91 6.56 11.32
N PRO A 32 -14.15 6.49 12.65
CA PRO A 32 -14.15 7.66 13.51
C PRO A 32 -12.72 8.17 13.81
N ASP A 33 -11.76 7.25 13.93
CA ASP A 33 -10.41 7.55 14.44
C ASP A 33 -9.29 7.04 13.52
N VAL A 34 -8.07 7.55 13.71
CA VAL A 34 -6.88 7.11 12.96
C VAL A 34 -6.54 5.65 13.22
N THR A 35 -6.62 5.18 14.47
CA THR A 35 -6.44 3.75 14.81
C THR A 35 -7.45 2.89 14.07
N SER A 36 -8.72 3.28 14.06
CA SER A 36 -9.76 2.55 13.34
C SER A 36 -9.47 2.48 11.83
N PHE A 37 -8.96 3.57 11.24
CA PHE A 37 -8.53 3.60 9.84
C PHE A 37 -7.36 2.65 9.57
N LEU A 38 -6.32 2.69 10.39
CA LEU A 38 -5.12 1.86 10.23
C LEU A 38 -5.43 0.37 10.37
N THR A 39 -6.26 0.00 11.36
CA THR A 39 -6.78 -1.36 11.53
C THR A 39 -7.62 -1.79 10.33
N ARG A 40 -8.44 -0.90 9.78
CA ARG A 40 -9.30 -1.20 8.63
C ARG A 40 -8.53 -1.50 7.35
N ILE A 41 -7.44 -0.78 7.09
CA ILE A 41 -6.60 -0.98 5.89
C ILE A 41 -5.68 -2.20 6.01
N GLY A 42 -5.43 -2.70 7.22
CA GLY A 42 -4.65 -3.91 7.50
C GLY A 42 -3.17 -3.80 7.10
N ARG A 43 -2.61 -4.90 6.56
CA ARG A 43 -1.18 -5.00 6.18
C ARG A 43 -0.18 -4.60 7.29
N LYS A 44 -0.53 -4.86 8.57
CA LYS A 44 0.27 -4.45 9.74
C LYS A 44 0.49 -2.94 9.82
N CYS A 45 -0.51 -2.13 9.44
CA CYS A 45 -0.41 -0.67 9.62
C CYS A 45 -0.75 -0.25 11.05
N ASP A 46 -1.31 -1.14 11.85
CA ASP A 46 -1.72 -0.96 13.25
C ASP A 46 -0.51 -0.61 14.14
N GLU A 47 0.65 -1.20 13.86
CA GLU A 47 1.93 -0.93 14.53
C GLU A 47 2.37 0.54 14.39
N VAL A 48 1.87 1.25 13.37
CA VAL A 48 2.22 2.64 13.07
C VAL A 48 1.27 3.62 13.78
N ALA A 49 0.20 3.13 14.42
CA ALA A 49 -0.83 3.98 15.01
C ALA A 49 -0.29 4.92 16.10
N GLU A 50 0.66 4.44 16.92
CA GLU A 50 1.29 5.23 17.99
C GLU A 50 1.97 6.49 17.46
N ILE A 51 2.55 6.42 16.25
CA ILE A 51 3.27 7.54 15.63
C ILE A 51 2.32 8.71 15.35
N TYR A 52 1.06 8.43 15.01
CA TYR A 52 0.09 9.45 14.63
C TYR A 52 -0.62 10.11 15.82
N GLU A 53 -0.38 9.63 17.06
CA GLU A 53 -0.98 10.17 18.28
C GLU A 53 -2.53 10.28 18.22
N ASN A 54 -3.17 9.39 17.45
CA ASN A 54 -4.62 9.40 17.16
C ASN A 54 -5.19 10.71 16.60
N ARG A 55 -4.35 11.61 16.06
CA ARG A 55 -4.81 12.87 15.48
C ARG A 55 -5.22 12.69 14.02
N TRP A 56 -6.50 12.87 13.74
CA TRP A 56 -7.05 12.75 12.38
C TRP A 56 -6.32 13.65 11.37
N GLU A 57 -6.01 14.88 11.74
CA GLU A 57 -5.33 15.84 10.88
C GLU A 57 -3.93 15.36 10.44
N ASN A 58 -3.17 14.74 11.34
CA ASN A 58 -1.83 14.23 11.05
C ASN A 58 -1.84 13.18 9.93
N LEU A 59 -2.90 12.35 9.87
CA LEU A 59 -3.06 11.32 8.84
C LEU A 59 -3.12 11.92 7.42
N PHE A 60 -3.77 13.07 7.27
CA PHE A 60 -3.97 13.72 5.96
C PHE A 60 -2.91 14.76 5.62
N LEU A 61 -2.28 15.37 6.62
CA LEU A 61 -1.28 16.41 6.44
C LEU A 61 0.12 15.83 6.19
N TRP A 62 0.43 14.65 6.73
CA TRP A 62 1.78 14.11 6.66
C TRP A 62 2.13 13.56 5.27
N ASP A 63 3.24 14.07 4.75
CA ASP A 63 3.81 13.63 3.49
C ASP A 63 4.70 12.39 3.66
N SER A 64 5.04 11.77 2.53
CA SER A 64 6.00 10.67 2.46
C SER A 64 7.37 10.97 3.09
N ARG A 65 7.80 12.24 3.16
CA ARG A 65 9.07 12.64 3.78
C ARG A 65 8.98 12.58 5.30
N VAL A 66 7.94 13.17 5.87
CA VAL A 66 7.66 13.16 7.33
C VAL A 66 7.54 11.71 7.83
N LEU A 67 6.80 10.88 7.10
CA LEU A 67 6.68 9.45 7.46
C LEU A 67 8.01 8.70 7.38
N LYS A 68 8.95 9.12 6.53
CA LYS A 68 10.29 8.52 6.45
C LYS A 68 11.11 8.89 7.68
N GLU A 69 11.06 10.14 8.11
CA GLU A 69 11.74 10.62 9.31
C GLU A 69 11.22 9.94 10.58
N LYS A 70 9.91 9.67 10.63
CA LYS A 70 9.26 8.91 11.71
C LYS A 70 9.51 7.40 11.68
N GLY A 71 10.32 6.89 10.74
CA GLY A 71 10.72 5.48 10.70
C GLY A 71 9.72 4.50 10.07
N VAL A 72 8.64 4.99 9.44
CA VAL A 72 7.65 4.09 8.78
C VAL A 72 8.30 3.37 7.60
N SER A 73 8.00 2.08 7.40
CA SER A 73 8.53 1.33 6.27
C SER A 73 8.06 1.90 4.93
N VAL A 74 8.85 1.74 3.88
CA VAL A 74 8.50 2.25 2.54
C VAL A 74 7.19 1.65 2.01
N GLN A 75 6.93 0.37 2.31
CA GLN A 75 5.72 -0.32 1.85
C GLN A 75 4.46 0.21 2.57
N GLN A 76 4.51 0.35 3.90
CA GLN A 76 3.40 0.92 4.68
C GLN A 76 3.14 2.36 4.26
N ARG A 77 4.18 3.19 4.14
CA ARG A 77 4.07 4.59 3.74
C ARG A 77 3.32 4.78 2.42
N LYS A 78 3.72 4.05 1.37
CA LYS A 78 3.05 4.10 0.06
C LYS A 78 1.59 3.65 0.15
N TYR A 79 1.33 2.63 0.96
CA TYR A 79 0.00 2.06 1.11
C TYR A 79 -0.94 2.97 1.90
N ILE A 80 -0.49 3.54 3.03
CA ILE A 80 -1.26 4.49 3.83
C ILE A 80 -1.64 5.71 2.98
N LEU A 81 -0.67 6.33 2.32
CA LEU A 81 -0.95 7.49 1.45
C LEU A 81 -1.93 7.16 0.33
N HIS A 82 -1.84 5.96 -0.25
CA HIS A 82 -2.81 5.52 -1.25
C HIS A 82 -4.23 5.38 -0.67
N GLN A 83 -4.38 4.80 0.52
CA GLN A 83 -5.68 4.64 1.17
C GLN A 83 -6.25 5.98 1.66
N VAL A 84 -5.40 6.91 2.09
CA VAL A 84 -5.80 8.28 2.45
C VAL A 84 -6.36 9.01 1.22
N GLU A 85 -5.71 8.88 0.06
CA GLU A 85 -6.23 9.45 -1.20
C GLU A 85 -7.55 8.80 -1.63
N LYS A 86 -7.74 7.50 -1.38
CA LYS A 86 -9.03 6.84 -1.61
C LYS A 86 -10.13 7.41 -0.72
N LEU A 87 -9.83 7.61 0.56
CA LEU A 87 -10.75 8.21 1.51
C LEU A 87 -11.15 9.63 1.09
N ARG A 88 -10.20 10.44 0.58
CA ARG A 88 -10.48 11.77 0.01
C ARG A 88 -11.43 11.74 -1.19
N LYS A 89 -11.35 10.68 -2.00
CA LYS A 89 -12.19 10.48 -3.18
C LYS A 89 -13.53 9.80 -2.88
N ASN A 90 -13.84 9.53 -1.61
CA ASN A 90 -14.99 8.75 -1.17
C ASN A 90 -15.02 7.33 -1.77
N GLU A 91 -13.85 6.76 -2.08
CA GLU A 91 -13.71 5.36 -2.44
C GLU A 91 -13.72 4.47 -1.18
N PRO A 92 -14.18 3.21 -1.27
CA PRO A 92 -14.22 2.32 -0.11
C PRO A 92 -12.81 1.98 0.40
N VAL A 93 -12.58 2.24 1.68
CA VAL A 93 -11.33 1.92 2.40
C VAL A 93 -11.43 0.50 2.97
N VAL A 94 -10.76 -0.44 2.30
CA VAL A 94 -10.73 -1.86 2.68
C VAL A 94 -9.31 -2.41 2.51
N GLU A 95 -8.94 -3.41 3.30
CA GLU A 95 -7.67 -4.13 3.14
C GLU A 95 -7.57 -4.79 1.76
N ILE A 96 -6.64 -4.30 0.94
CA ILE A 96 -6.25 -4.97 -0.31
C ILE A 96 -5.16 -5.97 0.05
N LYS A 97 -5.44 -7.27 0.06
CA LYS A 97 -4.44 -8.29 0.43
C LYS A 97 -3.28 -8.34 -0.57
N LYS A 98 -2.07 -8.64 -0.08
CA LYS A 98 -0.92 -8.91 -0.96
C LYS A 98 -1.12 -10.26 -1.65
N GLY A 99 -0.65 -10.37 -2.90
CA GLY A 99 -0.64 -11.65 -3.60
C GLY A 99 0.23 -12.66 -2.86
N LYS A 100 -0.32 -13.85 -2.58
CA LYS A 100 0.40 -14.98 -2.01
C LYS A 100 0.60 -16.06 -3.07
N LYS A 101 1.70 -16.81 -2.99
CA LYS A 101 1.89 -18.01 -3.82
C LYS A 101 0.90 -19.11 -3.37
N SER A 102 0.63 -20.07 -4.26
CA SER A 102 -0.17 -21.24 -3.89
C SER A 102 0.53 -22.06 -2.81
N PHE A 103 -0.21 -22.93 -2.12
CA PHE A 103 0.32 -23.83 -1.07
C PHE A 103 1.59 -24.58 -1.54
N PHE A 104 1.55 -25.13 -2.75
CA PHE A 104 2.69 -25.83 -3.37
C PHE A 104 3.76 -24.90 -3.97
N GLY A 105 3.75 -23.60 -3.66
CA GLY A 105 4.71 -22.62 -4.15
C GLY A 105 4.31 -21.94 -5.46
N GLY A 106 5.28 -21.32 -6.14
CA GLY A 106 5.08 -20.70 -7.45
C GLY A 106 5.03 -21.73 -8.58
N GLU A 107 4.52 -21.32 -9.73
CA GLU A 107 4.33 -22.17 -10.93
C GLU A 107 5.56 -23.06 -11.24
N ARG A 108 6.76 -22.47 -11.33
CA ARG A 108 8.00 -23.18 -11.68
C ARG A 108 8.36 -24.31 -10.71
N LYS A 109 8.14 -24.12 -9.40
CA LYS A 109 8.49 -25.10 -8.36
C LYS A 109 7.32 -26.02 -7.97
N ARG A 110 6.13 -25.80 -8.54
CA ARG A 110 4.91 -26.48 -8.12
C ARG A 110 4.99 -28.00 -8.30
N LYS A 111 5.47 -28.47 -9.46
CA LYS A 111 5.58 -29.90 -9.75
C LYS A 111 6.53 -30.60 -8.78
N GLU A 112 7.68 -29.99 -8.50
CA GLU A 112 8.67 -30.49 -7.55
C GLU A 112 8.09 -30.59 -6.13
N ASN A 113 7.46 -29.52 -5.64
CA ASN A 113 6.88 -29.48 -4.30
C ASN A 113 5.74 -30.49 -4.12
N ILE A 114 4.88 -30.66 -5.14
CA ILE A 114 3.82 -31.68 -5.12
C ILE A 114 4.42 -33.09 -5.04
N ALA A 115 5.46 -33.37 -5.83
CA ALA A 115 6.11 -34.68 -5.84
C ALA A 115 6.74 -35.01 -4.46
N LYS A 116 7.45 -34.05 -3.86
CA LYS A 116 8.03 -34.19 -2.51
C LYS A 116 6.95 -34.44 -1.46
N TRP A 117 5.91 -33.60 -1.45
CA TRP A 117 4.80 -33.73 -0.51
C TRP A 117 4.09 -35.09 -0.61
N ARG A 118 3.84 -35.57 -1.83
CA ARG A 118 3.24 -36.91 -2.05
C ARG A 118 4.16 -38.07 -1.64
N ALA A 119 5.47 -37.90 -1.75
CA ALA A 119 6.43 -38.90 -1.27
C ALA A 119 6.43 -38.95 0.27
N GLU A 120 6.39 -37.80 0.94
CA GLU A 120 6.27 -37.72 2.40
C GLU A 120 4.99 -38.35 2.94
N GLN A 121 3.84 -38.15 2.28
CA GLN A 121 2.58 -38.77 2.72
C GLN A 121 2.66 -40.30 2.61
N ARG A 122 3.16 -40.84 1.48
CA ARG A 122 3.35 -42.29 1.32
C ARG A 122 4.29 -42.89 2.37
N SER A 123 5.36 -42.16 2.73
CA SER A 123 6.29 -42.60 3.78
C SER A 123 5.70 -42.54 5.18
N LYS A 124 4.62 -41.78 5.41
CA LYS A 124 3.92 -41.72 6.70
C LYS A 124 2.85 -42.79 6.83
N GLU A 125 2.33 -43.27 5.71
CA GLU A 125 1.32 -44.33 5.63
C GLU A 125 1.91 -45.74 5.71
N GLN A 126 3.21 -45.89 5.42
CA GLN A 126 3.99 -47.12 5.58
C GLN A 126 4.60 -47.20 6.99
#